data_AF-A0A351IVC3-F1
#
_entry.id   AF-A0A351IVC3-F1
#
_cell.length_a   1.000
_cell.length_b   1.000
_cell.length_c   1.000
_cell.angle_alpha   90.00
_cell.angle_beta   90.00
_cell.angle_gamma   90.00
#
_symmetry.space_group_name_H-M   'P 1'
#
loop_
_entity.id
_entity.type
_entity.pdbx_description
1 polymer ?
#
loop_
_entity_poly.entity_id
_entity_poly.type
_entity_poly.pdbx_seq_one_letter_code
_entity_poly.pdbx_strand_id
1 'polypeptide(L)'
;VENWKSVRASLVVADPAREGLGKAGVQTLMGCQPELLVLIGCDPGSFARDAGLLAGSGLRLDRMTVVDLFPGTSHVETVGAFLPG
;
A
#
# COMPACT_ATOMS: atom_id res chain seq x y z
N VAL A 1 -12.06 6.86 -0.48
CA VAL A 1 -11.90 5.66 0.38
C VAL A 1 -12.88 5.67 1.56
N GLU A 2 -13.19 6.84 2.12
CA GLU A 2 -14.01 6.99 3.35
C GLU A 2 -15.44 6.43 3.27
N ASN A 3 -15.99 6.22 2.07
CA ASN A 3 -17.32 5.62 1.86
C ASN A 3 -17.27 4.33 1.02
N TRP A 4 -16.12 3.65 0.95
CA TRP A 4 -15.98 2.44 0.15
C TRP A 4 -16.34 1.18 0.94
N LYS A 5 -17.14 0.29 0.34
CA LYS A 5 -17.38 -1.07 0.84
C LYS A 5 -16.44 -2.05 0.15
N SER A 6 -15.67 -2.78 0.95
CA SER A 6 -14.79 -3.83 0.44
C SER A 6 -15.60 -4.92 -0.27
N VAL A 7 -15.05 -5.41 -1.37
CA VAL A 7 -15.52 -6.60 -2.08
C VAL A 7 -14.34 -7.56 -2.19
N ARG A 8 -14.63 -8.87 -2.27
CA ARG A 8 -13.55 -9.85 -2.40
C ARG A 8 -12.77 -9.61 -3.69
N ALA A 9 -11.45 -9.49 -3.58
CA ALA A 9 -10.56 -9.24 -4.71
C ALA A 9 -9.21 -9.91 -4.45
N SER A 10 -8.78 -10.82 -5.33
CA SER A 10 -7.49 -11.50 -5.19
C SER A 10 -6.30 -10.56 -5.39
N LEU A 11 -6.47 -9.49 -6.18
CA LEU A 11 -5.48 -8.42 -6.37
C LEU A 11 -6.07 -7.08 -5.93
N VAL A 12 -5.33 -6.37 -5.08
CA VAL A 12 -5.60 -4.99 -4.69
C VAL A 12 -4.41 -4.13 -5.08
N VAL A 13 -4.65 -3.01 -5.77
CA VAL A 13 -3.64 -1.98 -6.02
C VAL A 13 -4.09 -0.71 -5.32
N ALA A 14 -3.23 -0.18 -4.45
CA ALA A 14 -3.49 1.01 -3.67
C ALA A 14 -2.45 2.08 -3.98
N ASP A 15 -2.92 3.22 -4.48
CA ASP A 15 -2.12 4.41 -4.80
C ASP A 15 -2.71 5.63 -4.04
N PRO A 16 -2.51 5.70 -2.71
CA PRO A 16 -3.01 6.81 -1.91
C PRO A 16 -2.26 8.13 -2.20
N ALA A 17 -2.90 9.24 -1.83
CA ALA A 17 -2.20 10.52 -1.70
C ALA A 17 -1.08 10.46 -0.66
N ARG A 18 -0.26 11.52 -0.56
CA ARG A 18 0.92 11.60 0.35
C ARG A 18 0.68 11.18 1.79
N GLU A 19 -0.52 11.45 2.32
CA GLU A 19 -0.95 11.05 3.67
C GLU A 19 -0.87 9.53 3.90
N GLY A 20 -0.93 8.73 2.83
CA GLY A 20 -1.00 7.27 2.85
C GLY A 20 -2.43 6.74 3.07
N LEU A 21 -2.54 5.43 3.27
CA LEU A 21 -3.77 4.73 3.63
C LEU A 21 -4.18 4.98 5.08
N GLY A 22 -3.21 5.02 5.98
CA GLY A 22 -3.43 4.99 7.42
C GLY A 22 -4.19 3.74 7.88
N LYS A 23 -4.56 3.71 9.17
CA LYS A 23 -5.23 2.55 9.78
C LYS A 23 -6.56 2.21 9.11
N ALA A 24 -7.40 3.22 8.85
CA ALA A 24 -8.71 3.02 8.27
C ALA A 24 -8.62 2.46 6.84
N GLY A 25 -7.74 3.02 5.99
CA GLY A 25 -7.52 2.53 4.64
C GLY A 25 -7.04 1.09 4.62
N VAL A 26 -6.03 0.76 5.43
CA VAL A 26 -5.52 -0.62 5.55
C VAL A 26 -6.63 -1.58 5.98
N GLN A 27 -7.44 -1.24 6.99
CA GLN A 27 -8.57 -2.08 7.42
C GLN A 27 -9.59 -2.31 6.30
N THR A 28 -9.94 -1.27 5.54
CA THR A 28 -10.83 -1.39 4.37
C THR A 28 -10.24 -2.33 3.32
N LEU A 29 -8.95 -2.21 3.00
CA LEU A 29 -8.30 -3.06 2.00
C LEU A 29 -8.21 -4.52 2.45
N MET A 30 -7.92 -4.77 3.73
CA MET A 30 -7.89 -6.14 4.27
C MET A 30 -9.25 -6.82 4.21
N GLY A 31 -10.34 -6.05 4.26
CA GLY A 31 -11.70 -6.55 4.01
C GLY A 31 -11.90 -7.14 2.61
N CYS A 32 -10.99 -6.89 1.65
CA CYS A 32 -11.03 -7.49 0.31
C CYS A 32 -10.42 -8.90 0.27
N GLN A 33 -9.74 -9.34 1.33
CA GLN A 33 -9.01 -10.62 1.41
C GLN A 33 -8.03 -10.84 0.23
N PRO A 34 -7.07 -9.92 0.02
CA PRO A 34 -6.15 -10.00 -1.11
C PRO A 34 -5.19 -11.18 -1.00
N GLU A 35 -4.94 -11.85 -2.12
CA GLU A 35 -3.81 -12.78 -2.30
C GLU A 35 -2.54 -12.03 -2.71
N LEU A 36 -2.70 -10.84 -3.30
CA LEU A 36 -1.66 -9.86 -3.57
C LEU A 36 -2.19 -8.44 -3.34
N LEU A 37 -1.48 -7.67 -2.53
CA LEU A 37 -1.71 -6.24 -2.36
C LEU A 37 -0.48 -5.47 -2.84
N VAL A 38 -0.67 -4.54 -3.76
CA VAL A 38 0.37 -3.61 -4.21
C VAL A 38 0.10 -2.25 -3.59
N LEU A 39 1.06 -1.73 -2.82
CA LEU A 39 1.04 -0.36 -2.31
C LEU A 39 2.01 0.48 -3.14
N ILE A 40 1.53 1.61 -3.64
CA ILE A 40 2.31 2.66 -4.31
C ILE A 40 2.35 3.86 -3.37
N GLY A 41 3.51 4.48 -3.17
CA GLY A 41 3.63 5.62 -2.27
C GLY A 41 4.72 6.60 -2.69
N CYS A 42 4.31 7.87 -2.80
CA CYS A 42 5.16 8.99 -3.17
C CYS A 42 5.90 9.64 -1.97
N ASP A 43 5.51 9.30 -0.74
CA ASP A 43 6.18 9.70 0.49
C ASP A 43 6.72 8.46 1.23
N PRO A 44 8.05 8.35 1.44
CA PRO A 44 8.64 7.19 2.09
C PRO A 44 8.16 6.97 3.53
N GLY A 45 7.81 8.03 4.26
CA GLY A 45 7.38 7.95 5.66
C GLY A 45 6.00 7.33 5.81
N SER A 46 5.02 7.82 5.05
CA SER A 46 3.66 7.25 5.03
C SER A 46 3.65 5.85 4.44
N PHE A 47 4.44 5.58 3.39
CA PHE A 47 4.63 4.22 2.86
C PHE A 47 5.13 3.26 3.94
N ALA A 48 6.20 3.60 4.66
CA ALA A 48 6.77 2.74 5.70
C ALA A 48 5.78 2.47 6.84
N ARG A 49 5.02 3.49 7.27
CA ARG A 49 3.95 3.34 8.25
C ARG A 49 2.90 2.35 7.78
N ASP A 50 2.42 2.50 6.54
CA ASP A 50 1.35 1.66 6.01
C ASP A 50 1.82 0.24 5.70
N ALA A 51 3.06 0.06 5.25
CA ALA A 51 3.71 -1.25 5.14
C ALA A 51 3.74 -1.97 6.51
N GLY A 52 4.05 -1.26 7.59
CA GLY A 52 3.98 -1.80 8.96
C GLY A 52 2.56 -2.18 9.39
N LEU A 53 1.55 -1.39 9.02
CA LEU A 53 0.14 -1.70 9.29
C LEU A 53 -0.35 -2.92 8.49
N LEU A 54 0.05 -3.04 7.23
CA LEU A 54 -0.22 -4.21 6.39
C LEU A 54 0.46 -5.46 6.98
N ALA A 55 1.70 -5.33 7.44
CA ALA A 55 2.41 -6.40 8.12
C ALA A 55 1.70 -6.86 9.40
N GLY A 56 1.30 -5.91 10.24
CA GLY A 56 0.49 -6.18 11.45
C GLY A 56 -0.90 -6.76 11.16
N SER A 57 -1.37 -6.70 9.91
CA SER A 57 -2.65 -7.27 9.47
C SER A 57 -2.51 -8.66 8.82
N GLY A 58 -1.32 -9.27 8.86
CA GLY A 58 -1.08 -10.61 8.35
C GLY A 58 -0.62 -10.69 6.89
N LEU A 59 -0.16 -9.57 6.32
CA LEU A 59 0.58 -9.59 5.06
C LEU A 59 2.09 -9.56 5.33
N ARG A 60 2.91 -9.89 4.33
CA ARG A 60 4.36 -9.71 4.35
C ARG A 60 4.78 -8.95 3.10
N LEU A 61 5.76 -8.07 3.22
CA LEU A 61 6.38 -7.43 2.06
C LEU A 61 7.27 -8.45 1.35
N ASP A 62 6.94 -8.77 0.11
CA ASP A 62 7.64 -9.78 -0.70
C ASP A 62 8.68 -9.15 -1.64
N ARG A 63 8.30 -8.05 -2.30
CA ARG A 63 9.18 -7.31 -3.20
C ARG A 63 8.92 -5.82 -3.09
N MET A 64 9.96 -5.01 -3.29
CA MET A 64 9.87 -3.56 -3.37
C MET A 64 10.70 -3.02 -4.53
N THR A 65 10.26 -1.94 -5.13
CA THR A 65 11.01 -1.20 -6.17
C THR A 65 10.76 0.29 -5.98
N VAL A 66 11.81 1.08 -6.19
CA VAL A 66 11.72 2.55 -6.21
C VAL A 66 11.81 3.00 -7.66
N VAL A 67 10.93 3.92 -8.06
CA VAL A 67 10.82 4.45 -9.41
C VAL A 67 11.09 5.95 -9.37
N ASP A 68 12.06 6.40 -10.17
CA ASP A 68 12.29 7.82 -10.43
C ASP A 68 11.27 8.30 -11.48
N LEU A 69 10.08 8.65 -11.02
CA LEU A 69 9.01 9.18 -11.87
C LEU A 69 9.20 10.68 -12.15
N PHE A 70 10.02 11.37 -11.35
CA PHE A 70 10.25 12.82 -11.41
C PHE A 70 11.75 13.16 -11.40
N PRO A 71 12.48 12.85 -12.49
CA PRO A 71 13.92 13.04 -12.55
C PRO A 71 14.34 14.48 -12.27
N GLY A 72 15.41 14.65 -11.49
CA GLY A 72 15.91 15.96 -11.08
C GLY A 72 15.14 16.61 -9.93
N THR A 73 14.21 15.88 -9.29
CA THR A 73 13.55 16.30 -8.06
C THR A 73 13.91 15.37 -6.89
N SER A 74 13.50 15.73 -5.67
CA SER A 74 13.65 14.86 -4.49
C SER A 74 12.54 13.80 -4.37
N HIS A 75 11.60 13.73 -5.31
CA HIS A 75 10.45 12.83 -5.22
C HIS A 75 10.76 11.48 -5.84
N VAL A 76 10.29 10.42 -5.19
CA VAL A 76 10.40 9.04 -5.67
C VAL A 76 9.09 8.31 -5.42
N GLU A 77 8.73 7.38 -6.29
CA GLU A 77 7.62 6.46 -6.06
C GLU A 77 8.14 5.13 -5.54
N THR A 78 7.56 4.65 -4.44
CA THR A 78 7.86 3.33 -3.89
C THR A 78 6.72 2.39 -4.21
N VAL A 79 7.03 1.25 -4.82
CA VAL A 79 6.06 0.19 -5.12
C VAL A 79 6.41 -1.05 -4.31
N GLY A 80 5.51 -1.47 -3.42
CA GLY A 80 5.66 -2.68 -2.60
C GLY A 80 4.60 -3.72 -2.95
N ALA A 81 5.02 -4.96 -3.21
CA ALA A 81 4.16 -6.11 -3.35
C ALA A 81 4.08 -6.87 -2.01
N PHE A 82 2.87 -7.10 -1.53
CA PHE A 82 2.57 -7.76 -0.27
C PHE A 82 1.74 -9.01 -0.53
N LEU A 83 2.13 -10.12 0.10
CA LEU A 83 1.44 -11.41 0.04
C LEU A 83 0.95 -11.79 1.44
N PRO A 84 -0.06 -12.67 1.58
CA PRO A 84 -0.40 -13.27 2.87
C PRO A 84 0.85 -13.83 3.56
N GLY A 85 1.01 -13.49 4.84
CA GLY A 85 2.15 -13.87 5.69
C GLY A 85 2.24 -15.36 5.94
#